data_AF-A0A4S4EMK2-F1
#
_entry.id   AF-A0A4S4EMK2-F1
#
_cell.length_a   1.000
_cell.length_b   1.000
_cell.length_c   1.000
_cell.angle_alpha   90.00
_cell.angle_beta   90.00
_cell.angle_gamma   90.00
#
_symmetry.space_group_name_H-M   'P 1'
#
loop_
_entity.id
_entity.type
_entity.pdbx_description
1 polymer ?
#
loop_
_entity_poly.entity_id
_entity_poly.type
_entity_poly.pdbx_seq_one_letter_code
_entity_poly.pdbx_strand_id
1 'polypeptide(L)'
;MDVNKAMATKCGWSLSTHTYRLRKKYLNLKSAKGEEYARSYPPPECDLENLKNLIDKKWNDSNWLVNFSYDNMIKIQVKHCSQPGVVPITPEELSVKVLKPRSGYVKGLGLRRSFSIRTTSASTDSDYVRRLEMEIQEQKEEIQSQKEEIQVQNKEIEKMNGSIYENFEMTSSIMEFLKKQGLKGQFRGGGIP
;
A
#
# COMPACT_ATOMS: atom_id res chain seq x y z
N MET A 1 15.07 -10.16 9.18
CA MET A 1 14.20 -9.67 10.26
C MET A 1 13.00 -9.00 9.58
N ASP A 2 11.78 -9.46 9.82
CA ASP A 2 10.60 -8.92 9.12
C ASP A 2 10.31 -7.49 9.60
N VAL A 3 10.46 -6.52 8.69
CA VAL A 3 10.26 -5.09 8.95
C VAL A 3 8.84 -4.83 9.44
N ASN A 4 7.85 -5.54 8.92
CA ASN A 4 6.46 -5.42 9.35
C ASN A 4 6.27 -5.93 10.78
N LYS A 5 6.97 -7.00 11.17
CA LYS A 5 6.98 -7.53 12.54
C LYS A 5 7.66 -6.57 13.52
N ALA A 6 8.75 -5.92 13.10
CA ALA A 6 9.47 -4.92 13.90
C ALA A 6 8.66 -3.62 14.07
N MET A 7 7.93 -3.20 13.04
CA MET A 7 7.04 -2.04 13.08
C MET A 7 5.78 -2.34 13.91
N ALA A 8 5.18 -3.52 13.75
CA ALA A 8 4.03 -3.93 14.56
C ALA A 8 4.33 -4.01 16.06
N THR A 9 5.54 -4.44 16.44
CA THR A 9 5.98 -4.46 17.85
C THR A 9 6.25 -3.06 18.40
N LYS A 10 6.93 -2.18 17.64
CA LYS A 10 7.21 -0.79 18.07
C LYS A 10 5.94 0.08 18.10
N CYS A 11 5.07 -0.04 17.11
CA CYS A 11 3.82 0.72 17.02
C CYS A 11 2.79 0.20 18.05
N GLY A 12 2.71 -1.11 18.30
CA GLY A 12 1.81 -1.68 19.32
C GLY A 12 2.11 -1.24 20.75
N TRP A 13 3.36 -0.88 21.07
CA TRP A 13 3.73 -0.29 22.36
C TRP A 13 3.32 1.19 22.47
N SER A 14 3.26 1.88 21.34
CA SER A 14 3.03 3.33 21.25
C SER A 14 1.54 3.68 21.10
N LEU A 15 0.78 2.81 20.42
CA LEU A 15 -0.62 3.03 20.04
C LEU A 15 -1.56 2.05 20.74
N SER A 16 -2.45 2.60 21.56
CA SER A 16 -3.52 1.90 22.30
C SER A 16 -3.09 0.55 22.90
N THR A 17 -2.31 0.63 23.98
CA THR A 17 -1.91 -0.51 24.82
C THR A 17 -3.08 -1.44 25.12
N HIS A 18 -4.29 -0.90 25.30
CA HIS A 18 -5.50 -1.67 25.53
C HIS A 18 -5.88 -2.57 24.34
N THR A 19 -6.06 -2.02 23.13
CA THR A 19 -6.46 -2.82 21.96
C THR A 19 -5.38 -3.83 21.53
N TYR A 20 -4.10 -3.46 21.66
CA TYR A 20 -2.98 -4.37 21.42
C TYR A 20 -2.96 -5.54 22.43
N ARG A 21 -3.19 -5.25 23.72
CA ARG A 21 -3.31 -6.28 24.76
C ARG A 21 -4.47 -7.23 24.49
N LEU A 22 -5.63 -6.71 24.08
CA LEU A 22 -6.79 -7.54 23.70
C LEU A 22 -6.46 -8.46 22.52
N ARG A 23 -5.80 -7.95 21.48
CA ARG A 23 -5.39 -8.76 20.32
C ARG A 23 -4.44 -9.89 20.71
N LYS A 24 -3.46 -9.60 21.58
CA LYS A 24 -2.50 -10.61 22.06
C LYS A 24 -3.21 -11.71 22.84
N LYS A 25 -4.16 -11.35 23.72
CA LYS A 25 -5.00 -12.31 24.45
C LYS A 25 -5.82 -13.18 23.48
N TYR A 26 -6.47 -12.57 22.47
CA TYR A 26 -7.22 -13.27 21.44
C TYR A 26 -6.35 -14.25 20.64
N LEU A 27 -5.17 -13.82 20.15
CA LEU A 27 -4.27 -14.68 19.37
C LEU A 27 -3.77 -15.88 20.19
N ASN A 28 -3.47 -15.67 21.48
CA ASN A 28 -3.09 -16.76 22.38
C ASN A 28 -4.23 -17.76 22.57
N LEU A 29 -5.47 -17.28 22.75
CA LEU A 29 -6.67 -18.12 22.87
C LEU A 29 -6.96 -18.89 21.57
N LYS A 30 -6.86 -18.23 20.42
CA LYS A 30 -7.03 -18.83 19.09
C LYS A 30 -6.01 -19.95 18.87
N SER A 31 -4.75 -19.72 19.25
CA SER A 31 -3.69 -20.73 19.14
C SER A 31 -3.87 -21.89 20.10
N ALA A 32 -4.44 -21.67 21.29
CA ALA A 32 -4.56 -22.69 22.33
C ALA A 32 -5.83 -23.56 22.21
N LYS A 33 -6.95 -22.96 21.76
CA LYS A 33 -8.28 -23.58 21.83
C LYS A 33 -9.07 -23.49 20.52
N GLY A 34 -8.49 -22.92 19.47
CA GLY A 34 -9.15 -22.74 18.19
C GLY A 34 -9.93 -21.42 18.07
N GLU A 35 -10.31 -21.09 16.84
CA GLU A 35 -10.87 -19.78 16.47
C GLU A 35 -12.29 -19.56 16.98
N GLU A 36 -13.17 -20.56 16.89
CA GLU A 36 -14.55 -20.45 17.35
C GLU A 36 -14.62 -20.21 18.86
N TYR A 37 -13.77 -20.90 19.62
CA TYR A 37 -13.65 -20.70 21.06
C TYR A 37 -13.15 -19.28 21.37
N ALA A 38 -12.09 -18.83 20.71
CA ALA A 38 -11.51 -17.51 20.93
C ALA A 38 -12.45 -16.36 20.58
N ARG A 39 -13.35 -16.55 19.59
CA ARG A 39 -14.40 -15.58 19.23
C ARG A 39 -15.54 -15.52 20.24
N SER A 40 -15.81 -16.60 20.96
CA SER A 40 -16.95 -16.71 21.88
C SER A 40 -16.59 -16.34 23.33
N TYR A 41 -15.30 -16.22 23.63
CA TYR A 41 -14.78 -15.91 24.97
C TYR A 41 -14.00 -14.59 24.98
N PRO A 42 -14.70 -13.45 25.13
CA PRO A 42 -14.05 -12.17 25.24
C PRO A 42 -13.32 -12.02 26.59
N PRO A 43 -12.19 -11.30 26.63
CA PRO A 43 -11.57 -10.92 27.90
C PRO A 43 -12.56 -10.13 28.78
N PRO A 44 -12.44 -10.19 30.12
CA PRO A 44 -13.35 -9.49 31.05
C PRO A 44 -13.44 -7.97 30.84
N GLU A 45 -12.46 -7.40 30.15
CA GLU A 45 -12.31 -5.98 29.89
C GLU A 45 -12.99 -5.55 28.57
N CYS A 46 -13.61 -6.46 27.84
CA CYS A 46 -14.18 -6.24 26.51
C CYS A 46 -15.47 -7.03 26.33
N ASP A 47 -16.51 -6.41 25.78
CA ASP A 47 -17.77 -7.11 25.52
C ASP A 47 -17.67 -8.02 24.29
N LEU A 48 -18.53 -9.04 24.21
CA LEU A 48 -18.55 -9.99 23.08
C LEU A 48 -18.76 -9.28 21.73
N GLU A 49 -19.67 -8.30 21.69
CA GLU A 49 -19.98 -7.55 20.48
C GLU A 49 -18.81 -6.63 20.06
N ASN A 50 -18.14 -6.03 21.05
CA ASN A 50 -16.95 -5.23 20.85
C ASN A 50 -15.77 -6.09 20.37
N LEU A 51 -15.62 -7.31 20.90
CA LEU A 51 -14.62 -8.28 20.43
C LEU A 51 -14.87 -8.69 18.98
N LYS A 52 -16.10 -9.06 18.61
CA LYS A 52 -16.45 -9.45 17.24
C LYS A 52 -16.16 -8.31 16.26
N ASN A 53 -16.59 -7.10 16.57
CA ASN A 53 -16.30 -5.92 15.75
C ASN A 53 -14.79 -5.67 15.61
N LEU A 54 -14.00 -5.82 16.68
CA LEU A 54 -12.54 -5.68 16.61
C LEU A 54 -11.90 -6.75 15.74
N ILE A 55 -12.34 -8.00 15.83
CA ILE A 55 -11.79 -9.08 15.02
C ILE A 55 -12.14 -8.86 13.54
N ASP A 56 -13.42 -8.67 13.24
CA ASP A 56 -13.93 -8.70 11.87
C ASP A 56 -13.58 -7.42 11.09
N LYS A 57 -13.66 -6.25 11.74
CA LYS A 57 -13.41 -4.96 11.08
C LYS A 57 -11.97 -4.48 11.24
N LYS A 58 -11.33 -4.78 12.37
CA LYS A 58 -10.06 -4.17 12.73
C LYS A 58 -8.88 -5.13 12.63
N TRP A 59 -9.00 -6.40 12.99
CA TRP A 59 -7.84 -7.32 13.01
C TRP A 59 -7.75 -8.26 11.81
N ASN A 60 -8.77 -8.26 10.96
CA ASN A 60 -8.78 -9.02 9.70
C ASN A 60 -7.90 -8.39 8.61
N ASP A 61 -7.56 -7.11 8.78
CA ASP A 61 -6.62 -6.39 7.93
C ASP A 61 -5.18 -6.57 8.46
N SER A 62 -4.31 -7.18 7.64
CA SER A 62 -2.88 -7.35 7.95
C SER A 62 -2.19 -6.02 8.26
N ASN A 63 -2.67 -4.92 7.69
CA ASN A 63 -2.11 -3.58 7.85
C ASN A 63 -2.90 -2.70 8.84
N TRP A 64 -3.78 -3.26 9.66
CA TRP A 64 -4.64 -2.46 10.53
C TRP A 64 -3.91 -1.53 11.50
N LEU A 65 -2.70 -1.88 11.95
CA LEU A 65 -1.89 -1.01 12.81
C LEU A 65 -1.43 0.23 12.05
N VAL A 66 -1.08 0.06 10.77
CA VAL A 66 -0.71 1.15 9.87
C VAL A 66 -1.93 2.03 9.63
N ASN A 67 -3.05 1.44 9.23
CA ASN A 67 -4.31 2.16 8.98
C ASN A 67 -4.82 2.89 10.24
N PHE A 68 -4.77 2.25 11.41
CA PHE A 68 -5.11 2.86 12.69
C PHE A 68 -4.19 4.04 13.05
N SER A 69 -2.93 4.00 12.66
CA SER A 69 -1.98 5.11 12.87
C SER A 69 -2.33 6.28 11.97
N TYR A 70 -2.59 6.02 10.69
CA TYR A 70 -3.03 7.03 9.72
C TYR A 70 -4.36 7.68 10.11
N ASP A 71 -5.36 6.89 10.52
CA ASP A 71 -6.65 7.42 10.99
C ASP A 71 -6.48 8.36 12.18
N ASN A 72 -5.59 8.04 13.11
CA ASN A 72 -5.28 8.90 14.26
C ASN A 72 -4.54 10.17 13.83
N MET A 73 -3.60 10.09 12.88
CA MET A 73 -2.95 11.28 12.30
C MET A 73 -3.97 12.22 11.66
N ILE A 74 -4.87 11.69 10.83
CA ILE A 74 -5.93 12.47 10.16
C ILE A 74 -6.84 13.13 11.20
N LYS A 75 -7.29 12.39 12.22
CA LYS A 75 -8.13 12.95 13.29
C LYS A 75 -7.45 14.08 14.05
N ILE A 76 -6.16 13.93 14.36
CA ILE A 76 -5.38 14.99 15.04
C ILE A 76 -5.24 16.21 14.14
N GLN A 77 -4.97 16.00 12.85
CA GLN A 77 -4.83 17.09 11.89
C GLN A 77 -6.14 17.86 11.69
N VAL A 78 -7.25 17.16 11.47
CA VAL A 78 -8.59 17.75 11.31
C VAL A 78 -8.95 18.58 12.54
N LYS A 79 -8.71 18.04 13.74
CA LYS A 79 -8.97 18.76 14.99
C LYS A 79 -8.11 20.02 15.13
N HIS A 80 -6.85 19.97 14.69
CA HIS A 80 -5.95 21.11 14.74
C HIS A 80 -6.33 22.22 13.74
N CYS A 81 -6.69 21.83 12.52
CA CYS A 81 -7.12 22.75 11.47
C CYS A 81 -8.54 23.30 11.65
N SER A 82 -9.25 22.88 12.71
CA SER A 82 -10.58 23.42 13.05
C SER A 82 -10.50 24.86 13.58
N GLN A 83 -9.29 25.38 13.86
CA GLN A 83 -9.08 26.77 14.28
C GLN A 83 -8.61 27.63 13.09
N PRO A 84 -9.27 28.78 12.81
CA PRO A 84 -8.92 29.64 11.69
C PRO A 84 -7.53 30.28 11.89
N GLY A 85 -6.71 30.26 10.84
CA GLY A 85 -5.35 30.85 10.83
C GLY A 85 -4.25 29.93 11.38
N VAL A 86 -4.57 28.68 11.73
CA VAL A 86 -3.58 27.75 12.27
C VAL A 86 -2.83 27.02 11.16
N VAL A 87 -1.51 27.07 11.22
CA VAL A 87 -0.62 26.33 10.30
C VAL A 87 -0.85 24.83 10.49
N PRO A 88 -1.00 24.04 9.41
CA PRO A 88 -1.12 22.58 9.50
C PRO A 88 0.05 21.99 10.30
N ILE A 89 -0.21 21.04 11.21
CA ILE A 89 0.85 20.38 11.98
C ILE A 89 1.82 19.70 11.00
N THR A 90 3.11 19.83 11.24
CA THR A 90 4.13 19.16 10.42
C THR A 90 4.06 17.64 10.58
N PRO A 91 4.52 16.86 9.59
CA PRO A 91 4.54 15.40 9.68
C PRO A 91 5.29 14.86 10.92
N GLU A 92 6.35 15.54 11.34
CA GLU A 92 7.17 15.20 12.49
C GLU A 92 6.40 15.40 13.79
N GLU A 93 5.74 16.55 13.94
CA GLU A 93 4.91 16.88 15.11
C GLU A 93 3.67 15.98 15.21
N LEU A 94 3.05 15.65 14.07
CA LEU A 94 1.95 14.67 13.99
C LEU A 94 2.41 13.30 14.48
N SER A 95 3.59 12.86 14.04
CA SER A 95 4.15 11.56 14.41
C SER A 95 4.41 11.47 15.92
N VAL A 96 4.95 12.52 16.54
CA VAL A 96 5.18 12.59 17.99
C VAL A 96 3.86 12.59 18.77
N LYS A 97 2.83 13.29 18.28
CA LYS A 97 1.49 13.30 18.91
C LYS A 97 0.81 11.94 18.84
N VAL A 98 0.96 11.21 17.74
CA VAL A 98 0.34 9.89 17.52
C VAL A 98 1.08 8.77 18.25
N LEU A 99 2.41 8.76 18.18
CA LEU A 99 3.25 7.69 18.74
C LEU A 99 3.68 7.95 20.19
N LYS A 100 3.35 9.14 20.72
CA LYS A 100 3.84 9.71 21.98
C LYS A 100 5.36 9.97 21.96
N PRO A 101 5.84 10.94 22.74
CA PRO A 101 7.27 11.17 22.93
C PRO A 101 7.95 9.90 23.47
N ARG A 102 8.95 9.42 22.73
CA ARG A 102 9.70 8.21 23.10
C ARG A 102 10.84 8.59 24.03
N SER A 103 10.75 8.21 25.31
CA SER A 103 11.87 8.36 26.25
C SER A 103 13.07 7.59 25.71
N GLY A 104 14.16 8.30 25.42
CA GLY A 104 15.41 7.72 24.92
C GLY A 104 15.76 7.97 23.44
N TYR A 105 14.90 8.63 22.64
CA TYR A 105 15.20 8.96 21.24
C TYR A 105 15.48 10.44 20.95
N VAL A 106 15.63 11.28 21.99
CA VAL A 106 16.18 12.65 21.85
C VAL A 106 17.57 12.71 22.48
N LYS A 107 18.51 11.92 21.94
CA LYS A 107 19.97 12.06 22.16
C LYS A 107 20.69 11.50 20.93
N GLY A 108 20.67 12.24 19.82
CA GLY A 108 21.10 11.72 18.51
C GLY A 108 21.81 12.68 17.55
N LEU A 109 22.03 13.95 17.91
CA LEU A 109 23.02 14.81 17.22
C LEU A 109 24.46 14.38 17.56
N GLY A 110 24.77 13.08 17.47
CA GLY A 110 26.14 12.56 17.51
C GLY A 110 26.98 12.80 18.77
N LEU A 111 26.44 13.40 19.83
CA LEU A 111 27.21 13.78 21.03
C LEU A 111 26.70 13.05 22.27
N ARG A 112 27.05 11.77 22.42
CA ARG A 112 27.07 11.15 23.74
C ARG A 112 28.47 10.66 24.07
N ARG A 113 29.15 11.40 24.95
CA ARG A 113 30.39 10.97 25.61
C ARG A 113 30.10 9.79 26.54
N SER A 114 30.83 8.72 26.28
CA SER A 114 31.35 7.69 27.19
C SER A 114 30.36 6.78 27.94
N PHE A 115 30.16 5.60 27.36
CA PHE A 115 30.11 4.32 28.09
C PHE A 115 30.98 3.37 27.27
N SER A 116 31.91 2.70 27.96
CA SER A 116 32.97 1.86 27.40
C SER A 116 32.44 0.86 26.38
N ILE A 117 32.63 1.14 25.09
CA ILE A 117 32.41 0.17 24.01
C ILE A 117 33.72 -0.58 23.82
N ARG A 118 33.73 -1.86 24.19
CA ARG A 118 34.59 -2.83 23.52
C ARG A 118 34.13 -2.88 22.07
N THR A 119 34.88 -2.25 21.18
CA THR A 119 34.65 -2.31 19.74
C THR A 119 35.07 -3.70 19.25
N THR A 120 34.10 -4.56 18.97
CA THR A 120 34.25 -5.58 17.93
C THR A 120 33.64 -4.99 16.67
N SER A 121 34.49 -4.44 15.81
CA SER A 121 34.13 -4.00 14.46
C SER A 121 33.70 -5.21 13.63
N ALA A 122 32.39 -5.41 13.48
CA ALA A 122 31.85 -6.31 12.46
C ALA A 122 31.61 -5.50 11.18
N SER A 123 32.60 -5.57 10.29
CA SER A 123 32.55 -5.09 8.92
C SER A 123 31.64 -6.01 8.08
N THR A 124 30.36 -5.69 7.95
CA THR A 124 29.44 -6.41 7.03
C THR A 124 28.39 -5.53 6.33
N ASP A 125 28.35 -4.21 6.56
CA ASP A 125 27.21 -3.37 6.14
C ASP A 125 27.40 -2.64 4.79
N SER A 126 28.61 -2.54 4.24
CA SER A 126 28.85 -1.79 2.98
C SER A 126 28.52 -2.59 1.71
N ASP A 127 28.82 -3.88 1.68
CA ASP A 127 28.64 -4.69 0.48
C ASP A 127 27.18 -5.03 0.17
N TYR A 128 26.33 -5.08 1.19
CA TYR A 128 24.90 -5.31 1.01
C TYR A 128 24.21 -4.09 0.38
N VAL A 129 24.53 -2.89 0.87
CA VAL A 129 24.01 -1.64 0.31
C VAL A 129 24.42 -1.48 -1.15
N ARG A 130 25.70 -1.72 -1.46
CA ARG A 130 26.22 -1.67 -2.84
C ARG A 130 25.48 -2.63 -3.79
N ARG A 131 25.13 -3.83 -3.35
CA ARG A 131 24.35 -4.79 -4.15
C ARG A 131 22.94 -4.28 -4.43
N LEU A 132 22.26 -3.74 -3.42
CA LEU A 132 20.93 -3.16 -3.60
C LEU A 132 20.93 -1.96 -4.55
N GLU A 133 21.97 -1.12 -4.49
CA GLU A 133 22.12 0.02 -5.39
C GLU A 133 22.26 -0.42 -6.85
N MET A 134 23.05 -1.47 -7.12
CA MET A 134 23.19 -2.05 -8.46
C MET A 134 21.86 -2.66 -8.96
N GLU A 135 21.16 -3.42 -8.10
CA GLU A 135 19.88 -4.05 -8.47
C GLU A 135 18.79 -3.00 -8.75
N ILE A 136 18.76 -1.90 -7.98
CA ILE A 136 17.86 -0.76 -8.24
C ILE A 136 18.21 -0.08 -9.57
N GLN A 137 19.50 0.03 -9.90
CA GLN A 137 19.94 0.65 -11.15
C GLN A 137 19.58 -0.21 -12.36
N GLU A 138 19.82 -1.52 -12.29
CA GLU A 138 19.45 -2.48 -13.33
C GLU A 138 17.93 -2.48 -13.57
N GLN A 139 17.12 -2.52 -12.51
CA GLN A 139 15.66 -2.45 -12.63
C GLN A 139 15.18 -1.15 -13.28
N LYS A 140 15.85 -0.02 -13.02
CA LYS A 140 15.51 1.25 -13.67
C LYS A 140 15.79 1.22 -15.17
N GLU A 141 16.90 0.63 -15.58
CA GLU A 141 17.27 0.49 -16.99
C GLU A 141 16.29 -0.45 -17.72
N GLU A 142 15.90 -1.56 -17.09
CA GLU A 142 14.89 -2.47 -17.64
C GLU A 142 13.52 -1.79 -17.79
N ILE A 143 13.04 -1.08 -16.76
CA ILE A 143 11.78 -0.33 -16.82
C ILE A 143 11.82 0.72 -17.93
N GLN A 144 12.96 1.38 -18.12
CA GLN A 144 13.11 2.38 -19.18
C GLN A 144 13.08 1.73 -20.57
N SER A 145 13.77 0.61 -20.77
CA SER A 145 13.72 -0.15 -22.03
C SER A 145 12.30 -0.64 -22.35
N GLN A 146 11.60 -1.22 -21.37
CA GLN A 146 10.21 -1.68 -21.55
C GLN A 146 9.27 -0.52 -21.90
N LYS A 147 9.48 0.66 -21.29
CA LYS A 147 8.69 1.86 -21.60
C LYS A 147 8.88 2.31 -23.05
N GLU A 148 10.10 2.26 -23.56
CA GLU A 148 10.40 2.60 -24.96
C GLU A 148 9.77 1.59 -25.92
N GLU A 149 9.82 0.30 -25.60
CA GLU A 149 9.19 -0.76 -26.41
C GLU A 149 7.66 -0.58 -26.49
N ILE A 150 6.99 -0.34 -25.35
CA ILE A 150 5.55 -0.05 -25.31
C ILE A 150 5.22 1.21 -26.14
N GLN A 151 6.08 2.22 -26.12
CA GLN A 151 5.87 3.43 -26.91
C GLN A 151 5.95 3.16 -28.42
N VAL A 152 6.85 2.28 -28.86
CA VAL A 152 6.95 1.87 -30.26
C VAL A 152 5.71 1.07 -30.66
N GLN A 153 5.30 0.09 -29.87
CA GLN A 153 4.10 -0.72 -30.13
C GLN A 153 2.84 0.14 -30.22
N ASN A 154 2.67 1.13 -29.34
CA ASN A 154 1.52 2.05 -29.39
C ASN A 154 1.46 2.85 -30.69
N LYS A 155 2.61 3.31 -31.21
CA LYS A 155 2.66 4.01 -32.52
C LYS A 155 2.27 3.09 -33.68
N GLU A 156 2.63 1.80 -33.61
CA GLU A 156 2.20 0.83 -34.63
C GLU A 156 0.69 0.56 -34.57
N ILE A 157 0.13 0.44 -33.36
CA ILE A 157 -1.32 0.32 -33.17
C ILE A 157 -2.06 1.54 -33.72
N GLU A 158 -1.56 2.76 -33.50
CA GLU A 158 -2.15 3.97 -34.09
C GLU A 158 -2.16 3.93 -35.62
N LYS A 159 -1.06 3.49 -36.25
CA LYS A 159 -0.99 3.34 -37.71
C LYS A 159 -1.98 2.29 -38.23
N MET A 160 -2.07 1.14 -37.55
CA MET A 160 -3.03 0.09 -37.91
C MET A 160 -4.49 0.57 -37.75
N ASN A 161 -4.79 1.30 -36.68
CA ASN A 161 -6.12 1.87 -36.50
C ASN A 161 -6.47 2.89 -37.58
N GLY A 162 -5.50 3.71 -38.01
CA GLY A 162 -5.67 4.62 -39.14
C GLY A 162 -6.02 3.89 -40.44
N SER A 163 -5.27 2.82 -40.79
CA SER A 163 -5.54 2.06 -42.01
C SER A 163 -6.86 1.29 -41.96
N ILE A 164 -7.27 0.79 -40.79
CA ILE A 164 -8.59 0.18 -40.58
C ILE A 164 -9.70 1.20 -40.84
N TYR A 165 -9.55 2.43 -40.35
CA TYR A 165 -10.53 3.49 -40.57
C TYR A 165 -10.66 3.85 -42.06
N GLU A 166 -9.55 4.01 -42.76
CA GLU A 166 -9.54 4.26 -44.21
C GLU A 166 -10.20 3.12 -45.00
N ASN A 167 -9.93 1.86 -44.62
CA ASN A 167 -10.56 0.69 -45.23
C ASN A 167 -12.08 0.65 -44.97
N PHE A 168 -12.51 1.02 -43.77
CA PHE A 168 -13.93 1.09 -43.41
C PHE A 168 -14.66 2.17 -44.22
N GLU A 169 -14.04 3.33 -44.38
CA GLU A 169 -14.58 4.43 -45.19
C GLU A 169 -14.70 4.04 -46.67
N MET A 170 -13.66 3.39 -47.21
CA MET A 170 -13.68 2.87 -48.58
C MET A 170 -14.78 1.82 -48.78
N THR A 171 -14.92 0.89 -47.84
CA THR A 171 -15.96 -0.15 -47.89
C THR A 171 -17.37 0.48 -47.84
N SER A 172 -17.58 1.49 -46.99
CA SER A 172 -18.84 2.23 -46.90
C SER A 172 -19.18 2.94 -48.21
N SER A 173 -18.18 3.59 -48.82
CA SER A 173 -18.33 4.25 -50.13
C SER A 173 -18.71 3.26 -51.25
N ILE A 174 -18.04 2.10 -51.31
CA ILE A 174 -18.37 1.02 -52.27
C ILE A 174 -19.80 0.52 -52.04
N MET A 175 -20.19 0.30 -50.78
CA MET A 175 -21.52 -0.20 -50.45
C MET A 175 -22.62 0.78 -50.88
N GLU A 176 -22.44 2.07 -50.65
CA GLU A 176 -23.36 3.12 -51.10
C GLU A 176 -23.42 3.23 -52.62
N PHE A 177 -22.29 3.09 -53.32
CA PHE A 177 -22.26 3.02 -54.78
C PHE A 177 -23.09 1.84 -55.31
N LEU A 178 -22.87 0.62 -54.80
CA LEU A 178 -23.60 -0.57 -55.23
C LEU A 178 -25.10 -0.48 -54.94
N LYS A 179 -25.48 0.11 -53.80
CA LYS A 179 -26.88 0.38 -53.45
C LYS A 179 -27.56 1.30 -54.46
N LYS A 180 -26.87 2.33 -54.96
CA LYS A 180 -27.36 3.20 -56.05
C LYS A 180 -27.53 2.46 -57.38
N GLN A 181 -26.72 1.44 -57.66
CA GLN A 181 -26.84 0.57 -58.84
C GLN A 181 -27.98 -0.47 -58.72
N GLY A 182 -28.76 -0.46 -57.64
CA GLY A 182 -29.91 -1.35 -57.46
C GLY A 182 -29.59 -2.73 -56.87
N LEU A 183 -28.34 -3.00 -56.48
CA LEU A 183 -27.95 -4.21 -55.76
C LEU A 183 -28.49 -4.17 -54.32
N LYS A 184 -29.54 -4.96 -54.04
CA LYS A 184 -30.09 -5.15 -52.68
C LYS A 184 -29.51 -6.41 -52.05
N GLY A 185 -28.34 -6.30 -51.42
CA GLY A 185 -27.70 -7.41 -50.70
C GLY A 185 -28.05 -7.42 -49.21
N GLN A 186 -28.70 -8.48 -48.72
CA GLN A 186 -28.69 -8.85 -47.31
C GLN A 186 -27.41 -9.63 -47.01
N PHE A 187 -26.35 -8.93 -46.59
CA PHE A 187 -25.13 -9.57 -46.13
C PHE A 187 -25.35 -10.07 -44.69
N ARG A 188 -25.68 -11.35 -44.53
CA ARG A 188 -25.63 -12.01 -43.21
C ARG A 188 -24.16 -12.12 -42.81
N GLY A 189 -23.73 -11.29 -41.87
CA GLY A 189 -22.40 -11.38 -41.27
C GLY A 189 -22.21 -12.77 -40.67
N GLY A 190 -21.32 -13.57 -41.27
CA GLY A 190 -20.84 -14.79 -40.65
C GLY A 190 -20.05 -14.41 -39.41
N GLY A 191 -20.63 -14.66 -38.24
CA GLY A 191 -19.92 -14.56 -36.97
C GLY A 191 -18.74 -15.53 -36.99
N ILE A 192 -17.56 -15.00 -36.67
CA ILE A 192 -16.35 -15.80 -36.45
C ILE A 192 -16.55 -16.52 -35.09
N PRO A 193 -16.38 -17.85 -35.00
CA PRO A 193 -16.53 -18.61 -33.76
C PRO A 193 -15.50 -18.25 -32.69
#